data_AF-A0A4S2BMI1-F1
#
_entry.id   AF-A0A4S2BMI1-F1
#
_cell.length_a   1.000
_cell.length_b   1.000
_cell.length_c   1.000
_cell.angle_alpha   90.00
_cell.angle_beta   90.00
_cell.angle_gamma   90.00
#
_symmetry.space_group_name_H-M   'P 1'
#
loop_
_entity.id
_entity.type
_entity.pdbx_description
1 polymer ?
#
loop_
_entity_poly.entity_id
_entity_poly.type
_entity_poly.pdbx_seq_one_letter_code
_entity_poly.pdbx_strand_id
1 'polypeptide(L)' 'GRIRKENRNHELHLYICDKCGYKSNDDRLAAMNIQFLGDQYYQGVKRPKFTKLRSAE' A
#
# COMPACT_ATOMS: atom_id res chain seq x y z
N GLY A 1 -2.11 -2.91 7.12
CA GLY A 1 -1.88 -1.44 7.13
C GLY A 1 -2.94 -0.76 6.29
N ARG A 2 -3.15 0.54 6.46
CA ARG A 2 -4.07 1.33 5.62
C ARG A 2 -3.32 1.96 4.44
N ILE A 3 -3.91 1.94 3.24
CA ILE A 3 -3.32 2.59 2.06
C ILE A 3 -3.74 4.07 2.07
N ARG A 4 -2.96 4.88 2.77
CA ARG A 4 -3.10 6.33 2.88
C ARG A 4 -1.79 6.99 2.45
N LYS A 5 -1.87 8.07 1.67
CA LYS A 5 -0.65 8.73 1.16
C LYS A 5 0.09 9.43 2.30
N GLU A 6 -0.67 9.92 3.27
CA GLU A 6 -0.24 10.63 4.47
C GLU A 6 0.55 9.71 5.42
N ASN A 7 0.40 8.38 5.26
CA ASN A 7 1.16 7.39 6.01
C ASN A 7 2.58 7.18 5.45
N ARG A 8 2.96 7.84 4.34
CA ARG A 8 4.27 7.71 3.68
C ARG A 8 5.08 9.00 3.87
N ASN A 9 6.31 8.85 4.32
CA ASN A 9 7.32 9.90 4.31
C ASN A 9 8.41 9.50 3.30
N HIS A 10 8.45 10.19 2.16
CA HIS A 10 9.40 9.87 1.08
C HIS A 10 10.83 10.33 1.40
N GLU A 11 11.03 11.39 2.18
CA GLU A 11 12.37 11.86 2.55
C GLU A 11 13.08 10.83 3.46
N LEU A 12 12.32 10.17 4.33
CA LEU A 12 12.82 9.16 5.25
C LEU A 12 12.64 7.72 4.75
N HIS A 13 12.09 7.54 3.55
CA HIS A 13 11.71 6.22 3.02
C HIS A 13 10.91 5.38 4.04
N LEU A 14 9.98 6.01 4.76
CA LEU A 14 9.30 5.42 5.92
C LEU A 14 7.79 5.43 5.73
N TYR A 15 7.16 4.28 5.93
CA TYR A 15 5.72 4.14 6.10
C TYR A 15 5.37 3.96 7.57
N ILE A 16 4.34 4.66 8.05
CA ILE A 16 3.76 4.49 9.39
C ILE A 16 2.23 4.40 9.28
N CYS A 17 1.66 3.31 9.77
CA CYS A 17 0.20 3.15 9.81
C CYS A 17 -0.44 4.03 10.90
N ASP A 18 -1.27 4.97 10.50
CA ASP A 18 -2.09 5.82 11.37
C ASP A 18 -3.08 5.06 12.29
N LYS A 19 -3.35 3.76 12.06
CA LYS A 19 -4.25 2.96 12.95
C LYS A 19 -3.54 2.28 14.09
N CYS A 20 -2.42 1.65 13.77
CA CYS A 20 -1.79 0.65 14.64
C CYS A 20 -0.31 0.92 14.85
N GLY A 21 0.23 2.00 14.30
CA GLY A 21 1.63 2.37 14.45
C GLY A 21 2.62 1.47 13.72
N TYR A 22 2.16 0.49 12.92
CA TYR A 22 3.07 -0.37 12.13
C TYR A 22 4.01 0.47 11.28
N LYS A 23 5.32 0.18 11.35
CA LYS A 23 6.37 0.87 10.62
C LYS A 23 7.09 -0.07 9.67
N SER A 24 7.43 0.40 8.49
CA SER A 24 8.24 -0.34 7.51
C SER A 24 8.89 0.65 6.56
N ASN A 25 10.00 0.26 5.93
CA ASN A 25 10.52 0.99 4.79
C ASN A 25 9.43 1.09 3.69
N ASP A 26 9.26 2.28 3.13
CA ASP A 26 8.22 2.61 2.16
C ASP A 26 8.46 1.93 0.81
N ASP A 27 9.71 1.88 0.35
CA ASP A 27 10.08 1.25 -0.92
C ASP A 27 9.85 -0.27 -0.89
N ARG A 28 10.16 -0.91 0.25
CA ARG A 28 9.85 -2.32 0.47
C ARG A 28 8.34 -2.58 0.33
N LEU A 29 7.50 -1.74 0.94
CA LEU A 29 6.05 -1.90 0.80
C LEU A 29 5.59 -1.64 -0.64
N ALA A 30 6.20 -0.68 -1.34
CA ALA A 30 5.91 -0.45 -2.76
C ALA A 30 6.24 -1.68 -3.61
N ALA A 31 7.40 -2.30 -3.42
CA ALA A 31 7.79 -3.52 -4.13
C ALA A 31 6.83 -4.69 -3.83
N MET A 32 6.46 -4.90 -2.57
CA MET A 32 5.47 -5.92 -2.18
C MET A 32 4.11 -5.67 -2.82
N ASN A 33 3.67 -4.40 -2.86
CA ASN A 33 2.41 -4.01 -3.48
C ASN A 33 2.41 -4.25 -4.99
N ILE A 34 3.52 -3.97 -5.68
CA ILE A 34 3.67 -4.24 -7.12
C ILE A 34 3.62 -5.74 -7.39
N GLN A 35 4.37 -6.54 -6.63
CA GLN A 35 4.32 -8.00 -6.74
C GLN A 35 2.89 -8.54 -6.57
N PHE A 36 2.19 -8.11 -5.52
CA PHE A 36 0.80 -8.51 -5.28
C PHE A 36 -0.17 -8.13 -6.42
N LEU A 37 0.01 -6.96 -7.04
CA LEU A 37 -0.79 -6.58 -8.22
C LEU A 37 -0.41 -7.40 -9.45
N GLY A 38 0.88 -7.74 -9.61
CA GLY A 38 1.38 -8.63 -10.67
C GLY A 38 0.76 -10.02 -10.58
N ASP A 39 0.73 -10.62 -9.39
CA ASP A 39 0.10 -11.92 -9.15
C ASP A 39 -1.38 -11.92 -9.51
N GLN A 40 -2.12 -10.86 -9.14
CA GLN A 40 -3.53 -10.72 -9.52
C GLN A 40 -3.72 -10.59 -11.03
N TYR A 41 -2.84 -9.84 -11.70
CA TYR A 41 -2.88 -9.74 -13.16
C TYR A 41 -2.63 -11.10 -13.82
N TYR A 42 -1.64 -11.85 -13.33
CA TYR A 42 -1.34 -13.21 -13.79
C TYR A 42 -2.53 -14.16 -13.61
N GLN A 43 -3.31 -14.00 -12.53
CA GLN A 43 -4.54 -14.74 -12.27
C GLN A 43 -5.76 -14.28 -13.10
N GLY A 44 -5.59 -13.34 -14.03
CA GLY A 44 -6.63 -12.90 -14.97
C GLY A 44 -7.40 -11.65 -14.55
N VAL A 45 -7.01 -10.97 -13.45
CA VAL A 45 -7.58 -9.67 -13.11
C VAL A 45 -7.05 -8.63 -14.10
N LYS A 46 -7.89 -8.16 -15.03
CA LYS A 46 -7.45 -7.28 -16.14
C LYS A 46 -6.78 -5.97 -15.71
N ARG A 47 -7.21 -5.38 -14.59
CA ARG A 47 -6.73 -4.07 -14.09
C ARG A 47 -6.69 -4.08 -12.56
N PRO A 48 -5.78 -4.85 -11.94
CA PRO A 48 -5.70 -4.94 -10.50
C PRO A 48 -5.29 -3.59 -9.94
N LYS A 49 -5.96 -3.17 -8.87
CA LYS A 49 -5.67 -1.90 -8.19
C LYS A 49 -6.09 -2.01 -6.74
N PHE A 50 -5.36 -1.32 -5.87
CA PHE A 50 -5.83 -1.09 -4.52
C PHE A 50 -6.96 -0.06 -4.56
N THR A 51 -8.12 -0.42 -4.01
CA THR A 51 -9.22 0.52 -3.79
C THR A 51 -9.03 1.19 -2.43
N LYS A 52 -9.23 2.53 -2.39
CA LYS A 52 -9.35 3.21 -1.11
C LYS A 52 -10.65 2.75 -0.47
N LEU A 53 -10.59 2.17 0.72
CA LEU A 53 -11.78 2.04 1.56
C LEU A 53 -12.31 3.47 1.75
N ARG A 54 -13.55 3.74 1.32
CA ARG A 54 -14.23 5.00 1.65
C ARG A 54 -14.19 5.11 3.17
N SER A 55 -13.74 6.24 3.69
CA SER A 55 -13.91 6.56 5.10
C SER A 55 -15.40 6.40 5.40
N ALA A 56 -15.77 5.49 6.30
CA ALA A 56 -17.07 5.59 6.94
C ALA A 56 -17.03 6.90 7.73
N GLU A 57 -18.00 7.78 7.45
CA GLU A 57 -18.26 9.00 8.22
C GLU A 57 -18.53 8.67 9.69
#